data_AF-A0A4S8R7R4-F1
#
_entry.id   AF-A0A4S8R7R4-F1
#
_cell.length_a   1.000
_cell.length_b   1.000
_cell.length_c   1.000
_cell.angle_alpha   90.00
_cell.angle_beta   90.00
_cell.angle_gamma   90.00
#
_symmetry.space_group_name_H-M   'P 1'
#
loop_
_entity.id
_entity.type
_entity.pdbx_description
1 polymer ?
#
loop_
_entity_poly.entity_id
_entity_poly.type
_entity_poly.pdbx_seq_one_letter_code
_entity_poly.pdbx_strand_id
1 'polypeptide(L)'
;MFRRTLLKSRPRIIWRPHRINFHRNMQNLPDLQQQGIAADGSLNHSGGQASTATHDKTQDQTDSLLLNQPKGNSLTNHGYSHDINIITVKEMSRESRLQILECHSPSFKKQLDDLESRLQILKCHSPFLRKELDDIELSRHKLNAVIKKLEKYRDREYAGGVVCIRNRLAKMFLSSAQNAQRKQQIANPIDVRVNVCDQNALAYDVNLSTTINQADMHPDYFDICLDTVFGAPKDLINDLLKWDKTGEYQVYSILGDHGEAWHKGFANTCPNPFKTWLSSTVCLQKYETAISHDKSSDLESLIQNQKEQVKKSIQEWHSSYATDRSNYGKKRKECQKIIKEDYRDRGLITRIRENLFHGVNLD
;
A
#
# COMPACT_ATOMS: atom_id res chain seq x y z
N MET A 1 -32.60 -27.92 53.71
CA MET A 1 -31.24 -28.20 53.23
C MET A 1 -31.25 -28.29 51.71
N PHE A 2 -30.38 -27.55 51.02
CA PHE A 2 -29.52 -28.03 49.90
C PHE A 2 -28.80 -26.82 49.31
N ARG A 3 -27.47 -26.77 49.49
CA ARG A 3 -26.60 -25.77 48.83
C ARG A 3 -26.36 -26.23 47.39
N ARG A 4 -26.40 -25.31 46.41
CA ARG A 4 -25.69 -25.51 45.13
C ARG A 4 -24.72 -24.36 44.87
N THR A 5 -23.53 -24.77 44.48
CA THR A 5 -22.28 -24.02 44.49
C THR A 5 -22.16 -23.08 43.29
N LEU A 6 -21.58 -21.89 43.52
CA LEU A 6 -21.17 -20.99 42.45
C LEU A 6 -20.01 -21.59 41.64
N LEU A 7 -20.26 -21.96 40.38
CA LEU A 7 -19.19 -22.22 39.42
C LEU A 7 -18.67 -20.88 38.88
N LYS A 8 -17.48 -20.48 39.32
CA LYS A 8 -16.75 -19.32 38.79
C LYS A 8 -16.38 -19.57 37.32
N SER A 9 -17.16 -19.02 36.38
CA SER A 9 -16.75 -18.97 34.98
C SER A 9 -15.49 -18.12 34.85
N ARG A 10 -14.44 -18.66 34.23
CA ARG A 10 -13.21 -17.90 33.93
C ARG A 10 -13.53 -16.73 32.99
N PRO A 11 -12.93 -15.54 33.17
CA PRO A 11 -13.09 -14.47 32.21
C PRO A 11 -12.55 -14.90 30.85
N ARG A 12 -13.32 -14.68 29.78
CA ARG A 12 -12.79 -14.81 28.41
C ARG A 12 -11.67 -13.78 28.25
N ILE A 13 -10.47 -14.24 27.92
CA ILE A 13 -9.37 -13.37 27.49
C ILE A 13 -9.77 -12.80 26.13
N ILE A 14 -10.40 -11.63 26.15
CA ILE A 14 -10.66 -10.84 24.95
C ILE A 14 -9.32 -10.24 24.56
N TRP A 15 -8.68 -10.84 23.56
CA TRP A 15 -7.56 -10.22 22.85
C TRP A 15 -8.03 -8.86 22.34
N ARG A 16 -7.51 -7.79 22.94
CA ARG A 16 -7.65 -6.43 22.43
C ARG A 16 -6.50 -6.21 21.46
N PRO A 17 -6.73 -6.05 20.15
CA PRO A 17 -5.70 -5.54 19.26
C PRO A 17 -5.30 -4.14 19.77
N HIS A 18 -4.00 -3.90 19.94
CA HIS A 18 -3.55 -2.53 20.11
C HIS A 18 -3.91 -1.72 18.85
N ARG A 19 -4.26 -0.44 19.03
CA ARG A 19 -4.57 0.45 17.91
C ARG A 19 -3.36 0.58 16.98
N ILE A 20 -3.38 -0.14 15.86
CA ILE A 20 -2.49 0.14 14.73
C ILE A 20 -3.22 1.15 13.84
N ASN A 21 -2.78 2.40 13.90
CA ASN A 21 -3.28 3.45 13.00
C ASN A 21 -2.73 3.19 11.58
N PHE A 22 -3.48 2.47 10.74
CA PHE A 22 -3.10 2.18 9.35
C PHE A 22 -3.26 3.36 8.37
N HIS A 23 -3.23 4.61 8.85
CA HIS A 23 -3.49 5.83 8.05
C HIS A 23 -2.30 6.28 7.16
N ARG A 24 -1.47 5.36 6.64
CA ARG A 24 -0.26 5.78 5.88
C ARG A 24 0.21 4.90 4.72
N ASN A 25 -0.61 4.00 4.19
CA ASN A 25 -0.19 3.20 3.01
C ASN A 25 -1.36 2.68 2.15
N MET A 26 -2.09 3.59 1.49
CA MET A 26 -3.00 3.26 0.37
C MET A 26 -2.63 3.99 -0.93
N GLN A 27 -1.41 4.54 -1.05
CA GLN A 27 -0.92 5.24 -2.24
C GLN A 27 -0.09 4.36 -3.20
N ASN A 28 -0.03 3.04 -2.99
CA ASN A 28 0.71 2.12 -3.86
C ASN A 28 -0.16 0.92 -4.27
N LEU A 29 -0.92 1.10 -5.36
CA LEU A 29 -1.05 0.07 -6.40
C LEU A 29 -0.21 0.55 -7.59
N PRO A 30 0.65 -0.31 -8.14
CA PRO A 30 0.58 -0.50 -9.57
C PRO A 30 0.62 -1.97 -9.99
N ASP A 31 0.04 -2.23 -11.15
CA ASP A 31 0.04 -3.52 -11.83
C ASP A 31 1.43 -3.95 -12.31
N LEU A 32 1.52 -5.25 -12.59
CA LEU A 32 2.71 -5.95 -13.04
C LEU A 32 2.95 -5.76 -14.55
N GLN A 33 3.98 -5.00 -14.95
CA GLN A 33 4.58 -5.21 -16.27
C GLN A 33 6.09 -4.89 -16.30
N GLN A 34 6.83 -5.69 -17.08
CA GLN A 34 8.29 -5.64 -17.22
C GLN A 34 8.71 -4.59 -18.26
N GLN A 35 9.77 -3.82 -17.98
CA GLN A 35 11.03 -3.76 -18.76
C GLN A 35 11.90 -2.54 -18.37
N GLY A 36 13.21 -2.64 -18.66
CA GLY A 36 14.07 -1.46 -18.83
C GLY A 36 15.02 -1.14 -17.69
N ILE A 37 16.20 -1.78 -17.68
CA ILE A 37 17.39 -1.22 -17.01
C ILE A 37 17.99 -0.18 -17.95
N ALA A 38 18.11 1.06 -17.50
CA ALA A 38 19.10 2.01 -17.99
C ALA A 38 19.38 3.04 -16.88
N ALA A 39 20.65 3.31 -16.61
CA ALA A 39 21.08 4.41 -15.77
C ALA A 39 21.69 5.50 -16.66
N ASP A 40 21.42 6.76 -16.37
CA ASP A 40 22.44 7.81 -16.49
C ASP A 40 22.15 9.00 -15.57
N GLY A 41 23.18 9.77 -15.22
CA GLY A 41 23.10 10.96 -14.36
C GLY A 41 22.75 12.26 -15.12
N SER A 42 22.97 13.48 -14.63
CA SER A 42 23.55 14.00 -13.38
C SER A 42 23.24 15.53 -13.28
N LEU A 43 23.80 16.21 -12.26
CA LEU A 43 23.89 17.67 -11.97
C LEU A 43 22.96 18.23 -10.85
N ASN A 44 23.42 19.06 -9.89
CA ASN A 44 24.80 19.46 -9.54
C ASN A 44 24.89 20.16 -8.14
N HIS A 45 26.13 20.44 -7.69
CA HIS A 45 26.55 21.42 -6.64
C HIS A 45 26.28 21.07 -5.15
N SER A 46 27.19 21.33 -4.18
CA SER A 46 28.55 21.92 -4.21
C SER A 46 29.35 21.67 -2.91
N GLY A 47 30.69 21.66 -3.01
CA GLY A 47 31.61 22.12 -1.93
C GLY A 47 32.67 21.14 -1.38
N GLY A 48 33.96 21.53 -1.39
CA GLY A 48 34.95 21.05 -0.39
C GLY A 48 36.32 20.49 -0.84
N GLN A 49 37.25 21.36 -1.27
CA GLN A 49 38.72 21.32 -1.07
C GLN A 49 39.58 20.02 -1.26
N ALA A 50 40.36 20.04 -2.36
CA ALA A 50 41.84 20.02 -2.46
C ALA A 50 42.76 18.84 -2.02
N SER A 51 43.72 18.53 -2.91
CA SER A 51 45.02 17.81 -2.74
C SER A 51 44.99 16.28 -2.55
N THR A 52 45.87 15.44 -3.16
CA THR A 52 46.94 15.59 -4.18
C THR A 52 47.36 14.22 -4.73
N ALA A 53 47.59 14.07 -6.05
CA ALA A 53 48.42 13.05 -6.75
C ALA A 53 48.11 11.53 -6.52
N THR A 54 48.48 10.54 -7.35
CA THR A 54 49.45 10.44 -8.48
C THR A 54 49.03 9.32 -9.49
N HIS A 55 49.67 9.30 -10.67
CA HIS A 55 49.70 8.23 -11.72
C HIS A 55 49.86 6.78 -11.21
N ASP A 56 49.48 5.66 -11.89
CA ASP A 56 49.69 5.20 -13.29
C ASP A 56 48.67 4.10 -13.72
N LYS A 57 48.22 3.97 -14.99
CA LYS A 57 48.71 3.07 -16.08
C LYS A 57 49.01 1.61 -15.65
N THR A 58 48.47 0.54 -16.26
CA THR A 58 48.61 0.08 -17.67
C THR A 58 47.63 -1.12 -17.86
N GLN A 59 46.60 -1.08 -18.71
CA GLN A 59 46.52 -1.49 -20.14
C GLN A 59 46.55 -3.02 -20.45
N ASP A 60 45.44 -3.50 -21.02
CA ASP A 60 45.22 -4.42 -22.17
C ASP A 60 46.46 -5.04 -22.89
N GLN A 61 46.41 -6.21 -23.57
CA GLN A 61 45.29 -7.07 -24.03
C GLN A 61 45.78 -8.49 -24.42
N THR A 62 44.83 -9.36 -24.79
CA THR A 62 45.01 -10.66 -25.50
C THR A 62 45.72 -10.55 -26.86
N ASP A 63 46.51 -11.55 -27.26
CA ASP A 63 46.11 -12.57 -28.27
C ASP A 63 47.28 -13.42 -28.84
N SER A 64 46.93 -14.61 -29.34
CA SER A 64 47.44 -15.25 -30.58
C SER A 64 47.83 -16.72 -30.49
N LEU A 65 47.44 -17.45 -31.54
CA LEU A 65 47.59 -18.88 -31.76
C LEU A 65 48.59 -19.19 -32.89
N LEU A 66 49.19 -20.38 -32.80
CA LEU A 66 49.64 -21.27 -33.91
C LEU A 66 51.02 -21.12 -34.60
N LEU A 67 51.53 -22.33 -34.91
CA LEU A 67 52.57 -22.78 -35.85
C LEU A 67 54.06 -22.41 -35.61
N ASN A 68 54.91 -23.44 -35.62
CA ASN A 68 55.76 -23.73 -36.79
C ASN A 68 56.35 -25.16 -36.79
N GLN A 69 56.46 -25.77 -37.97
CA GLN A 69 57.40 -26.86 -38.30
C GLN A 69 58.61 -26.25 -39.04
N PRO A 70 59.74 -26.97 -39.16
CA PRO A 70 60.42 -26.97 -40.46
C PRO A 70 61.08 -28.29 -40.92
N LYS A 71 61.36 -28.30 -42.23
CA LYS A 71 62.36 -29.13 -42.95
C LYS A 71 63.61 -28.25 -43.21
N GLY A 72 64.81 -28.77 -43.45
CA GLY A 72 65.28 -30.15 -43.51
C GLY A 72 66.53 -30.27 -44.42
N ASN A 73 67.24 -31.40 -44.32
CA ASN A 73 68.39 -31.82 -45.17
C ASN A 73 69.67 -30.96 -45.18
N SER A 74 70.79 -31.52 -44.71
CA SER A 74 72.02 -31.75 -45.51
C SER A 74 73.10 -32.53 -44.74
N LEU A 75 73.99 -33.20 -45.47
CA LEU A 75 75.02 -34.13 -44.98
C LEU A 75 76.20 -33.44 -44.26
N THR A 76 76.77 -34.11 -43.25
CA THR A 76 78.21 -34.48 -43.23
C THR A 76 78.50 -35.71 -42.37
N ASN A 77 79.29 -36.63 -42.95
CA ASN A 77 80.17 -37.68 -42.42
C ASN A 77 80.12 -38.22 -40.97
N HIS A 78 80.30 -39.55 -40.93
CA HIS A 78 80.90 -40.42 -39.90
C HIS A 78 80.15 -40.74 -38.59
N GLY A 79 80.01 -42.05 -38.36
CA GLY A 79 80.28 -42.61 -37.04
C GLY A 79 79.12 -43.29 -36.31
N TYR A 80 78.79 -44.52 -36.71
CA TYR A 80 78.15 -45.57 -35.90
C TYR A 80 77.90 -45.25 -34.40
N SER A 81 76.68 -44.81 -34.06
CA SER A 81 75.99 -45.09 -32.77
C SER A 81 74.64 -44.36 -32.69
N HIS A 82 73.60 -44.84 -33.39
CA HIS A 82 72.26 -44.22 -33.33
C HIS A 82 71.08 -45.20 -33.16
N ASP A 83 71.20 -46.46 -33.57
CA ASP A 83 70.07 -47.41 -33.47
C ASP A 83 69.74 -47.82 -32.02
N ILE A 84 70.70 -47.74 -31.09
CA ILE A 84 70.45 -47.95 -29.66
C ILE A 84 69.70 -46.74 -29.07
N ASN A 85 70.12 -45.51 -29.37
CA ASN A 85 69.52 -44.30 -28.80
C ASN A 85 68.06 -44.06 -29.25
N ILE A 86 67.66 -44.44 -30.46
CA ILE A 86 66.29 -44.20 -30.96
C ILE A 86 65.26 -45.06 -30.23
N ILE A 87 65.62 -46.28 -29.81
CA ILE A 87 64.75 -47.15 -29.00
C ILE A 87 64.62 -46.54 -27.60
N THR A 88 65.74 -46.23 -26.94
CA THR A 88 65.75 -45.66 -25.58
C THR A 88 65.01 -44.33 -25.50
N VAL A 89 65.12 -43.44 -26.49
CA VAL A 89 64.38 -42.16 -26.49
C VAL A 89 62.87 -42.36 -26.68
N LYS A 90 62.44 -43.36 -27.46
CA LYS A 90 61.01 -43.70 -27.59
C LYS A 90 60.45 -44.35 -26.32
N GLU A 91 61.21 -45.21 -25.66
CA GLU A 91 60.83 -45.81 -24.38
C GLU A 91 60.81 -44.77 -23.27
N MET A 92 61.88 -44.00 -23.06
CA MET A 92 61.91 -42.89 -22.10
C MET A 92 60.80 -41.84 -22.36
N SER A 93 60.41 -41.61 -23.61
CA SER A 93 59.27 -40.74 -23.93
C SER A 93 57.92 -41.38 -23.58
N ARG A 94 57.77 -42.70 -23.76
CA ARG A 94 56.58 -43.45 -23.33
C ARG A 94 56.49 -43.52 -21.80
N GLU A 95 57.59 -43.83 -21.13
CA GLU A 95 57.70 -43.87 -19.68
C GLU A 95 57.47 -42.49 -19.08
N SER A 96 58.06 -41.42 -19.62
CA SER A 96 57.77 -40.05 -19.17
C SER A 96 56.28 -39.69 -19.34
N ARG A 97 55.64 -40.11 -20.43
CA ARG A 97 54.19 -39.86 -20.64
C ARG A 97 53.31 -40.71 -19.73
N LEU A 98 53.71 -41.95 -19.44
CA LEU A 98 53.06 -42.82 -18.45
C LEU A 98 53.22 -42.25 -17.04
N GLN A 99 54.42 -41.80 -16.68
CA GLN A 99 54.73 -41.21 -15.38
C GLN A 99 54.02 -39.87 -15.17
N ILE A 100 53.84 -39.05 -16.23
CA ILE A 100 52.98 -37.86 -16.20
C ILE A 100 51.50 -38.25 -15.98
N LEU A 101 50.98 -39.25 -16.72
CA LEU A 101 49.62 -39.78 -16.53
C LEU A 101 49.41 -40.36 -15.11
N GLU A 102 50.42 -41.05 -14.58
CA GLU A 102 50.42 -41.69 -13.27
C GLU A 102 50.60 -40.69 -12.13
N CYS A 103 51.32 -39.58 -12.33
CA CYS A 103 51.35 -38.45 -11.40
C CYS A 103 50.04 -37.63 -11.41
N HIS A 104 49.36 -37.50 -12.55
CA HIS A 104 48.08 -36.80 -12.61
C HIS A 104 46.89 -37.65 -12.15
N SER A 105 46.96 -38.98 -12.26
CA SER A 105 45.88 -39.90 -11.86
C SER A 105 45.42 -39.75 -10.39
N PRO A 106 46.32 -39.69 -9.37
CA PRO A 106 45.94 -39.37 -7.99
C PRO A 106 45.30 -38.00 -7.81
N SER A 107 45.72 -37.01 -8.61
CA SER A 107 45.15 -35.65 -8.57
C SER A 107 43.71 -35.64 -9.10
N PHE A 108 43.47 -36.27 -10.25
CA PHE A 108 42.13 -36.44 -10.81
C PHE A 108 41.22 -37.26 -9.90
N LYS A 109 41.73 -38.34 -9.29
CA LYS A 109 40.98 -39.13 -8.31
C LYS A 109 40.55 -38.27 -7.11
N LYS A 110 41.47 -37.49 -6.53
CA LYS A 110 41.15 -36.57 -5.43
C LYS A 110 40.13 -35.50 -5.81
N GLN A 111 40.15 -35.02 -7.06
CA GLN A 111 39.13 -34.07 -7.57
C GLN A 111 37.75 -34.73 -7.75
N LEU A 112 37.70 -36.00 -8.17
CA LEU A 112 36.46 -36.77 -8.23
C LEU A 112 35.90 -37.05 -6.83
N ASP A 113 36.74 -37.43 -5.88
CA ASP A 113 36.35 -37.68 -4.48
C ASP A 113 35.81 -36.38 -3.80
N ASP A 114 36.37 -35.20 -4.11
CA ASP A 114 35.85 -33.89 -3.66
C ASP A 114 34.50 -33.54 -4.31
N LEU A 115 34.39 -33.74 -5.64
CA LEU A 115 33.15 -33.51 -6.37
C LEU A 115 32.02 -34.41 -5.89
N GLU A 116 32.30 -35.70 -5.62
CA GLU A 116 31.32 -36.63 -5.07
C GLU A 116 30.91 -36.22 -3.65
N SER A 117 31.86 -35.85 -2.79
CA SER A 117 31.58 -35.35 -1.44
C SER A 117 30.68 -34.11 -1.47
N ARG A 118 30.95 -33.16 -2.37
CA ARG A 118 30.14 -31.95 -2.56
C ARG A 118 28.75 -32.26 -3.14
N LEU A 119 28.64 -33.22 -4.05
CA LEU A 119 27.37 -33.73 -4.57
C LEU A 119 26.53 -34.40 -3.48
N GLN A 120 27.13 -35.18 -2.59
CA GLN A 120 26.43 -35.76 -1.44
C GLN A 120 25.92 -34.68 -0.48
N ILE A 121 26.73 -33.66 -0.17
CA ILE A 121 26.31 -32.51 0.68
C ILE A 121 25.12 -31.78 0.04
N LEU A 122 25.20 -31.45 -1.26
CA LEU A 122 24.10 -30.82 -2.01
C LEU A 122 22.83 -31.68 -2.01
N LYS A 123 22.97 -33.00 -2.20
CA LYS A 123 21.85 -33.96 -2.15
C LYS A 123 21.23 -34.09 -0.76
N CYS A 124 22.01 -33.94 0.31
CA CYS A 124 21.53 -33.89 1.69
C CYS A 124 20.83 -32.56 2.02
N HIS A 125 21.28 -31.44 1.45
CA HIS A 125 20.67 -30.12 1.69
C HIS A 125 19.40 -29.88 0.87
N SER A 126 19.26 -30.50 -0.30
CA SER A 126 18.10 -30.31 -1.19
C SER A 126 16.73 -30.64 -0.52
N PRO A 127 16.55 -31.75 0.22
CA PRO A 127 15.32 -32.02 0.96
C PRO A 127 15.03 -30.99 2.07
N PHE A 128 16.08 -30.46 2.73
CA PHE A 128 15.93 -29.43 3.76
C PHE A 128 15.42 -28.13 3.17
N LEU A 129 16.06 -27.63 2.10
CA LEU A 129 15.64 -26.42 1.38
C LEU A 129 14.23 -26.55 0.80
N ARG A 130 13.86 -27.74 0.29
CA ARG A 130 12.50 -28.00 -0.19
C ARG A 130 11.47 -27.88 0.93
N LYS A 131 11.74 -28.50 2.08
CA LYS A 131 10.87 -28.42 3.27
C LYS A 131 10.74 -26.98 3.77
N GLU A 132 11.84 -26.23 3.81
CA GLU A 132 11.85 -24.81 4.21
C GLU A 132 10.98 -23.97 3.26
N LEU A 133 11.04 -24.23 1.95
CA LEU A 133 10.20 -23.57 0.96
C LEU A 133 8.72 -23.94 1.11
N ASP A 134 8.40 -25.21 1.35
CA ASP A 134 7.03 -25.68 1.64
C ASP A 134 6.48 -25.03 2.93
N ASP A 135 7.30 -24.90 3.98
CA ASP A 135 6.95 -24.25 5.26
C ASP A 135 6.75 -22.73 5.10
N ILE A 136 7.55 -22.06 4.26
CA ILE A 136 7.38 -20.64 3.87
C ILE A 136 6.07 -20.45 3.10
N GLU A 137 5.78 -21.30 2.11
CA GLU A 137 4.54 -21.21 1.33
C GLU A 137 3.31 -21.44 2.21
N LEU A 138 3.32 -22.45 3.07
CA LEU A 138 2.26 -22.69 4.05
C LEU A 138 2.07 -21.48 4.99
N SER A 139 3.16 -20.85 5.43
CA SER A 139 3.12 -19.66 6.27
C SER A 139 2.55 -18.44 5.53
N ARG A 140 2.91 -18.25 4.26
CA ARG A 140 2.32 -17.24 3.36
C ARG A 140 0.81 -17.45 3.19
N HIS A 141 0.35 -18.67 2.96
CA HIS A 141 -1.08 -18.98 2.87
C HIS A 141 -1.83 -18.72 4.17
N LYS A 142 -1.26 -19.09 5.33
CA LYS A 142 -1.83 -18.78 6.65
C LYS A 142 -1.94 -17.27 6.88
N LEU A 143 -0.88 -16.51 6.55
CA LEU A 143 -0.87 -15.05 6.68
C LEU A 143 -1.92 -14.39 5.78
N ASN A 144 -2.02 -14.80 4.52
CA ASN A 144 -3.04 -14.31 3.59
C ASN A 144 -4.48 -14.62 4.07
N ALA A 145 -4.70 -15.78 4.68
CA ALA A 145 -5.99 -16.11 5.28
C ALA A 145 -6.32 -15.23 6.51
N VAL A 146 -5.30 -14.89 7.32
CA VAL A 146 -5.44 -13.95 8.44
C VAL A 146 -5.73 -12.54 7.94
N ILE A 147 -5.03 -12.05 6.90
CA ILE A 147 -5.26 -10.73 6.30
C ILE A 147 -6.71 -10.62 5.80
N LYS A 148 -7.17 -11.57 4.96
CA LYS A 148 -8.57 -11.60 4.47
C LYS A 148 -9.60 -11.62 5.60
N LYS A 149 -9.29 -12.28 6.71
CA LYS A 149 -10.16 -12.31 7.90
C LYS A 149 -10.20 -10.94 8.61
N LEU A 150 -9.06 -10.27 8.73
CA LEU A 150 -8.95 -8.93 9.34
C LEU A 150 -9.61 -7.85 8.48
N GLU A 151 -9.43 -7.88 7.17
CA GLU A 151 -10.15 -7.02 6.21
C GLU A 151 -11.66 -7.19 6.38
N LYS A 152 -12.15 -8.44 6.37
CA LYS A 152 -13.57 -8.73 6.60
C LYS A 152 -14.09 -8.25 7.96
N TYR A 153 -13.27 -8.20 9.01
CA TYR A 153 -13.69 -7.58 10.28
C TYR A 153 -13.73 -6.05 10.19
N ARG A 154 -12.67 -5.43 9.66
CA ARG A 154 -12.56 -3.98 9.47
C ARG A 154 -13.73 -3.42 8.65
N ASP A 155 -14.05 -4.06 7.54
CA ASP A 155 -15.09 -3.59 6.62
C ASP A 155 -16.50 -3.71 7.27
N ARG A 156 -16.70 -4.70 8.14
CA ARG A 156 -17.90 -4.81 9.00
C ARG A 156 -17.96 -3.72 10.06
N GLU A 157 -16.84 -3.40 10.71
CA GLU A 157 -16.77 -2.31 11.69
C GLU A 157 -17.11 -0.96 11.04
N TYR A 158 -16.56 -0.68 9.85
CA TYR A 158 -16.88 0.52 9.09
C TYR A 158 -18.34 0.56 8.62
N ALA A 159 -18.93 -0.55 8.17
CA ALA A 159 -20.37 -0.63 7.86
C ALA A 159 -21.23 -0.34 9.11
N GLY A 160 -20.81 -0.80 10.29
CA GLY A 160 -21.39 -0.40 11.58
C GLY A 160 -21.28 1.11 11.84
N GLY A 161 -20.14 1.72 11.47
CA GLY A 161 -19.91 3.16 11.51
C GLY A 161 -20.92 3.96 10.67
N VAL A 162 -21.26 3.49 9.46
CA VAL A 162 -22.28 4.12 8.60
C VAL A 162 -23.67 4.10 9.26
N VAL A 163 -24.06 2.98 9.88
CA VAL A 163 -25.31 2.90 10.68
C VAL A 163 -25.27 3.88 11.87
N CYS A 164 -24.11 4.01 12.52
CA CYS A 164 -23.90 4.97 13.61
C CYS A 164 -24.05 6.43 13.14
N ILE A 165 -23.62 6.78 11.93
CA ILE A 165 -23.89 8.11 11.31
C ILE A 165 -25.41 8.35 11.26
N ARG A 166 -26.17 7.47 10.60
CA ARG A 166 -27.61 7.69 10.41
C ARG A 166 -28.39 7.71 11.73
N ASN A 167 -28.00 6.88 12.70
CA ASN A 167 -28.56 6.93 14.05
C ASN A 167 -28.20 8.20 14.83
N ARG A 168 -27.05 8.83 14.54
CA ARG A 168 -26.69 10.15 15.08
C ARG A 168 -27.51 11.27 14.43
N LEU A 169 -27.71 11.24 13.10
CA LEU A 169 -28.62 12.17 12.40
C LEU A 169 -30.04 12.08 12.95
N ALA A 170 -30.57 10.86 13.15
CA ALA A 170 -31.89 10.65 13.75
C ALA A 170 -32.03 11.30 15.13
N LYS A 171 -31.02 11.15 16.00
CA LYS A 171 -30.98 11.83 17.31
C LYS A 171 -30.84 13.36 17.23
N MET A 172 -30.38 13.90 16.10
CA MET A 172 -30.16 15.34 15.91
C MET A 172 -31.38 16.07 15.31
N PHE A 173 -32.22 15.37 14.53
CA PHE A 173 -33.28 15.98 13.72
C PHE A 173 -34.71 15.46 13.93
N LEU A 174 -34.87 14.30 14.58
CA LEU A 174 -36.18 13.73 14.93
C LEU A 174 -36.48 13.88 16.41
N SER A 175 -37.77 13.87 16.76
CA SER A 175 -38.20 13.74 18.16
C SER A 175 -37.89 12.33 18.71
N SER A 176 -37.90 12.18 20.04
CA SER A 176 -37.71 10.87 20.68
C SER A 176 -38.75 9.84 20.22
N ALA A 177 -40.01 10.26 20.02
CA ALA A 177 -41.09 9.42 19.53
C ALA A 177 -40.87 8.99 18.06
N GLN A 178 -40.61 9.96 17.17
CA GLN A 178 -40.30 9.69 15.76
C GLN A 178 -39.10 8.75 15.59
N ASN A 179 -38.05 8.92 16.40
CA ASN A 179 -36.87 8.05 16.37
C ASN A 179 -37.14 6.65 16.96
N ALA A 180 -38.11 6.51 17.87
CA ALA A 180 -38.56 5.21 18.37
C ALA A 180 -39.37 4.46 17.29
N GLN A 181 -40.36 5.12 16.69
CA GLN A 181 -41.17 4.61 15.57
C GLN A 181 -40.28 4.21 14.38
N ARG A 182 -39.35 5.09 13.98
CA ARG A 182 -38.33 4.81 12.95
C ARG A 182 -37.59 3.49 13.21
N LYS A 183 -37.20 3.19 14.45
CA LYS A 183 -36.48 1.96 14.81
C LYS A 183 -37.35 0.71 14.88
N GLN A 184 -38.66 0.86 15.04
CA GLN A 184 -39.61 -0.24 15.01
C GLN A 184 -39.96 -0.63 13.57
N GLN A 185 -40.13 0.37 12.69
CA GLN A 185 -40.53 0.17 11.29
C GLN A 185 -39.33 -0.04 10.35
N ILE A 186 -38.31 0.84 10.38
CA ILE A 186 -37.06 0.60 9.64
C ILE A 186 -36.20 -0.38 10.43
N ALA A 187 -36.13 -1.60 9.92
CA ALA A 187 -35.04 -2.49 10.21
C ALA A 187 -33.99 -2.36 9.09
N ASN A 188 -32.73 -2.06 9.45
CA ASN A 188 -31.61 -1.83 8.51
C ASN A 188 -31.51 -2.91 7.40
N PRO A 189 -30.82 -2.66 6.28
CA PRO A 189 -30.52 -3.72 5.31
C PRO A 189 -29.91 -4.97 5.98
N ILE A 190 -30.28 -6.16 5.52
CA ILE A 190 -30.04 -7.43 6.24
C ILE A 190 -28.54 -7.73 6.38
N ASP A 191 -27.80 -7.49 5.30
CA ASP A 191 -26.34 -7.49 5.18
C ASP A 191 -25.65 -6.52 6.16
N VAL A 192 -26.33 -5.45 6.54
CA VAL A 192 -25.86 -4.46 7.51
C VAL A 192 -26.24 -4.82 8.95
N ARG A 193 -27.41 -5.44 9.20
CA ARG A 193 -27.85 -5.84 10.56
C ARG A 193 -26.83 -6.73 11.27
N VAL A 194 -26.24 -7.68 10.53
CA VAL A 194 -25.23 -8.61 11.05
C VAL A 194 -24.03 -7.87 11.68
N ASN A 195 -23.74 -6.65 11.22
CA ASN A 195 -22.61 -5.85 11.68
C ASN A 195 -22.97 -4.93 12.87
N VAL A 196 -24.24 -4.84 13.25
CA VAL A 196 -24.73 -4.01 14.37
C VAL A 196 -24.76 -4.79 15.70
N CYS A 197 -24.88 -6.12 15.66
CA CYS A 197 -25.02 -6.94 16.88
C CYS A 197 -23.74 -7.08 17.72
N ASP A 198 -22.55 -6.97 17.11
CA ASP A 198 -21.25 -7.20 17.77
C ASP A 198 -20.61 -5.91 18.36
N GLN A 199 -21.37 -4.82 18.53
CA GLN A 199 -20.83 -3.50 18.88
C GLN A 199 -20.24 -3.39 20.31
N ASN A 200 -18.98 -3.79 20.42
CA ASN A 200 -18.03 -3.19 21.36
C ASN A 200 -17.85 -1.68 21.07
N ALA A 201 -17.28 -0.97 22.03
CA ALA A 201 -16.96 0.46 21.96
C ALA A 201 -15.81 0.82 20.97
N LEU A 202 -15.69 0.11 19.85
CA LEU A 202 -14.71 0.29 18.78
C LEU A 202 -15.35 0.64 17.42
N ALA A 203 -16.66 0.43 17.24
CA ALA A 203 -17.41 0.73 16.00
C ALA A 203 -17.69 2.25 15.78
N TYR A 204 -16.67 3.10 16.00
CA TYR A 204 -16.77 4.56 16.02
C TYR A 204 -15.91 5.26 14.95
N ASP A 205 -15.19 4.51 14.13
CA ASP A 205 -14.44 5.05 13.00
C ASP A 205 -15.27 4.91 11.73
N VAL A 206 -15.24 5.96 10.90
CA VAL A 206 -15.94 6.03 9.61
C VAL A 206 -14.92 6.05 8.49
N ASN A 207 -15.26 5.41 7.37
CA ASN A 207 -14.38 5.29 6.21
C ASN A 207 -15.15 5.71 4.96
N LEU A 208 -14.52 6.56 4.14
CA LEU A 208 -15.16 7.11 2.93
C LEU A 208 -15.51 6.01 1.94
N SER A 209 -14.55 5.17 1.56
CA SER A 209 -14.75 4.06 0.61
C SER A 209 -15.85 3.09 1.08
N THR A 210 -15.88 2.73 2.37
CA THR A 210 -16.96 1.87 2.90
C THR A 210 -18.31 2.58 2.85
N THR A 211 -18.35 3.89 3.09
CA THR A 211 -19.61 4.67 3.01
C THR A 211 -20.12 4.76 1.57
N ILE A 212 -19.22 4.95 0.59
CA ILE A 212 -19.55 4.90 -0.84
C ILE A 212 -20.10 3.52 -1.21
N ASN A 213 -19.40 2.43 -0.87
CA ASN A 213 -19.87 1.07 -1.17
C ASN A 213 -21.25 0.76 -0.56
N GLN A 214 -21.51 1.23 0.67
CA GLN A 214 -22.83 1.09 1.32
C GLN A 214 -23.90 1.94 0.62
N ALA A 215 -23.55 3.15 0.18
CA ALA A 215 -24.41 4.04 -0.60
C ALA A 215 -24.66 3.56 -2.03
N ASP A 216 -23.80 2.71 -2.60
CA ASP A 216 -24.05 2.04 -3.88
C ASP A 216 -24.97 0.82 -3.74
N MET A 217 -24.85 0.06 -2.64
CA MET A 217 -25.76 -1.05 -2.36
C MET A 217 -27.15 -0.60 -1.88
N HIS A 218 -27.23 0.48 -1.09
CA HIS A 218 -28.47 0.97 -0.49
C HIS A 218 -28.53 2.52 -0.53
N PRO A 219 -28.67 3.15 -1.71
CA PRO A 219 -28.62 4.61 -1.87
C PRO A 219 -29.65 5.35 -1.02
N ASP A 220 -30.91 4.87 -1.03
CA ASP A 220 -32.00 5.38 -0.18
C ASP A 220 -31.69 5.35 1.32
N TYR A 221 -30.70 4.55 1.74
CA TYR A 221 -30.32 4.38 3.13
C TYR A 221 -29.06 5.13 3.53
N PHE A 222 -28.10 5.32 2.63
CA PHE A 222 -26.75 5.76 2.99
C PHE A 222 -26.16 6.89 2.13
N ASP A 223 -26.77 7.31 1.01
CA ASP A 223 -26.32 8.51 0.26
C ASP A 223 -26.28 9.74 1.18
N ILE A 224 -27.27 9.89 2.08
CA ILE A 224 -27.32 11.00 3.04
C ILE A 224 -26.11 11.05 4.00
N CYS A 225 -25.42 9.92 4.21
CA CYS A 225 -24.22 9.87 5.04
C CYS A 225 -23.03 10.54 4.33
N LEU A 226 -22.97 10.48 3.00
CA LEU A 226 -21.96 11.18 2.20
C LEU A 226 -22.21 12.70 2.24
N ASP A 227 -23.43 13.12 1.88
CA ASP A 227 -23.89 14.52 1.98
C ASP A 227 -23.53 15.16 3.32
N THR A 228 -23.92 14.51 4.42
CA THR A 228 -23.82 15.10 5.76
C THR A 228 -22.42 14.97 6.34
N VAL A 229 -21.86 13.77 6.41
CA VAL A 229 -20.64 13.50 7.17
C VAL A 229 -19.39 13.64 6.32
N PHE A 230 -19.43 13.33 5.02
CA PHE A 230 -18.28 13.53 4.12
C PHE A 230 -18.34 14.85 3.34
N GLY A 231 -19.43 15.63 3.49
CA GLY A 231 -19.49 17.03 3.07
C GLY A 231 -19.84 17.28 1.61
N ALA A 232 -20.08 16.24 0.81
CA ALA A 232 -20.43 16.34 -0.60
C ALA A 232 -21.32 15.15 -1.06
N PRO A 233 -22.14 15.32 -2.12
CA PRO A 233 -22.89 14.22 -2.73
C PRO A 233 -21.98 13.15 -3.33
N LYS A 234 -22.48 11.92 -3.42
CA LYS A 234 -21.74 10.74 -3.91
C LYS A 234 -21.07 10.97 -5.27
N ASP A 235 -21.82 11.50 -6.23
CA ASP A 235 -21.32 11.70 -7.60
C ASP A 235 -20.17 12.70 -7.62
N LEU A 236 -20.30 13.82 -6.90
CA LEU A 236 -19.25 14.84 -6.76
C LEU A 236 -18.00 14.28 -6.08
N ILE A 237 -18.16 13.44 -5.06
CA ILE A 237 -17.04 12.74 -4.41
C ILE A 237 -16.33 11.82 -5.41
N ASN A 238 -17.08 11.02 -6.16
CA ASN A 238 -16.54 10.09 -7.15
C ASN A 238 -15.81 10.81 -8.28
N ASP A 239 -16.37 11.92 -8.79
CA ASP A 239 -15.76 12.75 -9.82
C ASP A 239 -14.45 13.38 -9.32
N LEU A 240 -14.41 13.91 -8.09
CA LEU A 240 -13.20 14.47 -7.49
C LEU A 240 -12.13 13.41 -7.23
N LEU A 241 -12.51 12.22 -6.74
CA LEU A 241 -11.57 11.11 -6.53
C LEU A 241 -11.00 10.56 -7.84
N LYS A 242 -11.79 10.55 -8.92
CA LYS A 242 -11.36 10.14 -10.26
C LYS A 242 -10.44 11.16 -10.92
N TRP A 243 -10.57 12.43 -10.55
CA TRP A 243 -9.74 13.54 -11.02
C TRP A 243 -8.41 13.63 -10.25
N ASP A 244 -8.41 13.56 -8.91
CA ASP A 244 -7.22 13.61 -8.03
C ASP A 244 -6.41 12.30 -8.02
N LYS A 245 -6.05 11.78 -9.20
CA LYS A 245 -5.35 10.48 -9.38
C LYS A 245 -3.99 10.42 -8.70
N THR A 246 -3.30 11.56 -8.59
CA THR A 246 -1.99 11.70 -7.94
C THR A 246 -2.10 11.88 -6.42
N GLY A 247 -3.29 12.23 -5.91
CA GLY A 247 -3.48 12.63 -4.52
C GLY A 247 -2.85 13.99 -4.17
N GLU A 248 -2.48 14.80 -5.17
CA GLU A 248 -1.90 16.15 -4.97
C GLU A 248 -2.87 17.05 -4.19
N TYR A 249 -4.16 16.96 -4.50
CA TYR A 249 -5.22 17.80 -3.94
C TYR A 249 -5.86 17.20 -2.68
N GLN A 250 -5.38 16.03 -2.24
CA GLN A 250 -5.70 15.37 -0.98
C GLN A 250 -7.20 15.08 -0.79
N VAL A 251 -7.95 14.86 -1.89
CA VAL A 251 -9.41 14.69 -1.89
C VAL A 251 -9.85 13.58 -0.93
N TYR A 252 -9.26 12.38 -1.04
CA TYR A 252 -9.63 11.25 -0.19
C TYR A 252 -9.38 11.52 1.30
N SER A 253 -8.22 12.12 1.64
CA SER A 253 -7.84 12.42 3.02
C SER A 253 -8.71 13.52 3.63
N ILE A 254 -8.97 14.62 2.93
CA ILE A 254 -9.71 15.76 3.47
C ILE A 254 -11.20 15.41 3.65
N LEU A 255 -11.79 14.69 2.68
CA LEU A 255 -13.15 14.14 2.86
C LEU A 255 -13.20 13.13 4.03
N GLY A 256 -12.18 12.27 4.17
CA GLY A 256 -12.06 11.33 5.28
C GLY A 256 -11.95 12.00 6.66
N ASP A 257 -11.11 13.04 6.76
CA ASP A 257 -10.90 13.84 7.96
C ASP A 257 -12.17 14.62 8.34
N HIS A 258 -12.86 15.23 7.36
CA HIS A 258 -14.18 15.83 7.54
C HIS A 258 -15.19 14.78 8.05
N GLY A 259 -15.17 13.58 7.45
CA GLY A 259 -15.89 12.40 7.92
C GLY A 259 -15.69 12.13 9.40
N GLU A 260 -14.43 12.06 9.85
CA GLU A 260 -14.08 11.85 11.26
C GLU A 260 -14.57 13.02 12.15
N ALA A 261 -14.34 14.27 11.74
CA ALA A 261 -14.67 15.47 12.50
C ALA A 261 -16.17 15.67 12.72
N TRP A 262 -17.00 15.40 11.69
CA TRP A 262 -18.46 15.48 11.79
C TRP A 262 -19.04 14.25 12.50
N HIS A 263 -18.56 13.03 12.18
CA HIS A 263 -19.04 11.80 12.82
C HIS A 263 -18.80 11.79 14.33
N LYS A 264 -17.57 12.13 14.76
CA LYS A 264 -17.21 12.19 16.19
C LYS A 264 -17.74 13.49 16.81
N GLY A 265 -17.75 14.58 16.04
CA GLY A 265 -18.36 15.86 16.36
C GLY A 265 -17.43 16.77 17.16
N PHE A 266 -16.27 17.04 16.58
CA PHE A 266 -15.29 18.01 17.07
C PHE A 266 -15.06 19.18 16.11
N ALA A 267 -15.72 19.20 14.94
CA ALA A 267 -15.72 20.34 14.02
C ALA A 267 -16.23 21.62 14.72
N ASN A 268 -15.30 22.53 15.00
CA ASN A 268 -15.52 23.82 15.64
C ASN A 268 -14.99 24.95 14.73
N THR A 269 -13.77 24.79 14.22
CA THR A 269 -13.15 25.70 13.22
C THR A 269 -13.16 25.11 11.80
N CYS A 270 -13.23 23.78 11.67
CA CYS A 270 -13.23 23.04 10.39
C CYS A 270 -14.22 23.49 9.29
N PRO A 271 -15.46 23.94 9.55
CA PRO A 271 -16.46 24.14 8.48
C PRO A 271 -16.07 25.15 7.39
N ASN A 272 -15.48 26.30 7.77
CA ASN A 272 -15.12 27.33 6.79
C ASN A 272 -13.94 26.90 5.90
N PRO A 273 -12.80 26.41 6.44
CA PRO A 273 -11.73 25.83 5.63
C PRO A 273 -12.20 24.71 4.69
N PHE A 274 -13.10 23.82 5.14
CA PHE A 274 -13.65 22.78 4.27
C PHE A 274 -14.45 23.35 3.11
N LYS A 275 -15.37 24.30 3.38
CA LYS A 275 -16.17 24.97 2.34
C LYS A 275 -15.26 25.68 1.32
N THR A 276 -14.22 26.38 1.79
CA THR A 276 -13.21 27.03 0.92
C THR A 276 -12.45 26.03 0.08
N TRP A 277 -11.95 24.94 0.69
CA TRP A 277 -11.22 23.88 -0.01
C TRP A 277 -12.08 23.19 -1.06
N LEU A 278 -13.29 22.74 -0.71
CA LEU A 278 -14.18 22.03 -1.62
C LEU A 278 -14.55 22.93 -2.82
N SER A 279 -14.89 24.20 -2.57
CA SER A 279 -15.18 25.17 -3.62
C SER A 279 -13.99 25.38 -4.56
N SER A 280 -12.78 25.61 -4.01
CA SER A 280 -11.55 25.82 -4.78
C SER A 280 -11.18 24.59 -5.62
N THR A 281 -11.38 23.40 -5.07
CA THR A 281 -11.05 22.12 -5.71
C THR A 281 -12.03 21.79 -6.85
N VAL A 282 -13.33 22.01 -6.66
CA VAL A 282 -14.35 21.88 -7.72
C VAL A 282 -14.15 22.93 -8.81
N CYS A 283 -13.70 24.13 -8.47
CA CYS A 283 -13.32 25.15 -9.44
C CYS A 283 -12.13 24.70 -10.30
N LEU A 284 -11.06 24.19 -9.67
CA LEU A 284 -9.89 23.67 -10.36
C LEU A 284 -10.22 22.52 -11.31
N GLN A 285 -10.99 21.53 -10.83
CA GLN A 285 -11.45 20.39 -11.63
C GLN A 285 -12.17 20.85 -12.91
N LYS A 286 -13.02 21.89 -12.83
CA LYS A 286 -13.71 22.45 -13.99
C LYS A 286 -12.77 23.10 -14.98
N TYR A 287 -11.79 23.90 -14.51
CA TYR A 287 -10.81 24.53 -15.39
C TYR A 287 -9.89 23.49 -16.08
N GLU A 288 -9.40 22.49 -15.34
CA GLU A 288 -8.59 21.41 -15.91
C GLU A 288 -9.36 20.49 -16.85
N THR A 289 -10.68 20.37 -16.68
CA THR A 289 -11.54 19.71 -17.67
C THR A 289 -11.70 20.58 -18.92
N ALA A 290 -11.92 21.89 -18.75
CA ALA A 290 -12.08 22.84 -19.85
C ALA A 290 -10.83 22.99 -20.74
N ILE A 291 -9.62 22.97 -20.17
CA ILE A 291 -8.38 23.11 -20.96
C ILE A 291 -8.09 21.92 -21.89
N SER A 292 -8.76 20.79 -21.68
CA SER A 292 -8.75 19.67 -22.63
C SER A 292 -9.50 19.99 -23.93
N HIS A 293 -10.33 21.04 -23.93
CA HIS A 293 -11.15 21.49 -25.06
C HIS A 293 -10.69 22.83 -25.64
N ASP A 294 -10.12 23.73 -24.84
CA ASP A 294 -9.60 25.04 -25.28
C ASP A 294 -8.25 25.36 -24.62
N LYS A 295 -7.22 25.60 -25.42
CA LYS A 295 -5.84 25.86 -24.97
C LYS A 295 -5.48 27.35 -25.02
N SER A 296 -6.31 28.18 -24.41
CA SER A 296 -6.02 29.61 -24.21
C SER A 296 -5.00 29.82 -23.08
N SER A 297 -4.04 30.73 -23.28
CA SER A 297 -3.06 31.14 -22.26
C SER A 297 -3.70 31.72 -21.00
N ASP A 298 -4.88 32.34 -21.14
CA ASP A 298 -5.61 32.92 -20.02
C ASP A 298 -6.14 31.82 -19.08
N LEU A 299 -6.52 30.68 -19.64
CA LEU A 299 -7.00 29.52 -18.86
C LEU A 299 -5.85 28.83 -18.11
N GLU A 300 -4.65 28.77 -18.69
CA GLU A 300 -3.45 28.29 -17.98
C GLU A 300 -3.13 29.14 -16.74
N SER A 301 -3.21 30.47 -16.88
CA SER A 301 -3.02 31.40 -15.75
C SER A 301 -4.09 31.22 -14.66
N LEU A 302 -5.37 31.07 -15.05
CA LEU A 302 -6.46 30.79 -14.11
C LEU A 302 -6.27 29.45 -13.38
N ILE A 303 -5.87 28.38 -14.10
CA ILE A 303 -5.55 27.08 -13.50
C ILE A 303 -4.43 27.21 -12.47
N GLN A 304 -3.32 27.89 -12.81
CA GLN A 304 -2.19 28.02 -11.90
C GLN A 304 -2.55 28.82 -10.64
N ASN A 305 -3.28 29.93 -10.78
CA ASN A 305 -3.81 30.69 -9.65
C ASN A 305 -4.75 29.84 -8.78
N GLN A 306 -5.60 29.03 -9.40
CA GLN A 306 -6.53 28.15 -8.69
C GLN A 306 -5.81 27.00 -7.96
N LYS A 307 -4.71 26.46 -8.51
CA LYS A 307 -3.83 25.48 -7.83
C LYS A 307 -3.22 26.05 -6.55
N GLU A 308 -2.70 27.28 -6.60
CA GLU A 308 -2.16 27.94 -5.40
C GLU A 308 -3.26 28.22 -4.34
N GLN A 309 -4.47 28.59 -4.77
CA GLN A 309 -5.61 28.71 -3.86
C GLN A 309 -5.98 27.36 -3.21
N VAL A 310 -5.99 26.25 -3.97
CA VAL A 310 -6.22 24.91 -3.41
C VAL A 310 -5.13 24.56 -2.39
N LYS A 311 -3.85 24.72 -2.72
CA LYS A 311 -2.72 24.49 -1.79
C LYS A 311 -2.86 25.28 -0.48
N LYS A 312 -3.24 26.56 -0.56
CA LYS A 312 -3.50 27.41 0.62
C LYS A 312 -4.67 26.86 1.44
N SER A 313 -5.79 26.50 0.81
CA SER A 313 -6.96 25.95 1.51
C SER A 313 -6.68 24.60 2.19
N ILE A 314 -5.78 23.78 1.63
CA ILE A 314 -5.28 22.54 2.25
C ILE A 314 -4.49 22.85 3.55
N GLN A 315 -3.64 23.88 3.55
CA GLN A 315 -2.90 24.31 4.76
C GLN A 315 -3.84 24.85 5.85
N GLU A 316 -4.84 25.64 5.46
CA GLU A 316 -5.88 26.16 6.36
C GLU A 316 -6.74 25.03 6.96
N TRP A 317 -7.10 24.03 6.13
CA TRP A 317 -7.78 22.81 6.57
C TRP A 317 -6.97 22.05 7.62
N HIS A 318 -5.72 21.68 7.30
CA HIS A 318 -4.86 20.92 8.22
C HIS A 318 -4.66 21.63 9.57
N SER A 319 -4.50 22.94 9.55
CA SER A 319 -4.34 23.77 10.76
C SER A 319 -5.60 23.75 11.64
N SER A 320 -6.77 23.91 11.03
CA SER A 320 -8.06 23.90 11.74
C SER A 320 -8.42 22.49 12.23
N TYR A 321 -8.18 21.48 11.39
CA TYR A 321 -8.43 20.08 11.72
C TYR A 321 -7.55 19.59 12.88
N ALA A 322 -6.24 19.88 12.86
CA ALA A 322 -5.35 19.56 13.98
C ALA A 322 -5.76 20.28 15.27
N THR A 323 -6.15 21.56 15.17
CA THR A 323 -6.63 22.36 16.31
C THR A 323 -7.90 21.76 16.92
N ASP A 324 -8.90 21.45 16.10
CA ASP A 324 -10.16 20.86 16.55
C ASP A 324 -9.96 19.43 17.09
N ARG A 325 -9.14 18.60 16.41
CA ARG A 325 -8.80 17.23 16.83
C ARG A 325 -8.05 17.18 18.15
N SER A 326 -7.12 18.12 18.41
CA SER A 326 -6.42 18.23 19.69
C SER A 326 -7.35 18.62 20.85
N ASN A 327 -8.48 19.26 20.54
CA ASN A 327 -9.52 19.63 21.49
C ASN A 327 -10.67 18.62 21.57
N TYR A 328 -10.51 17.42 21.00
CA TYR A 328 -11.52 16.37 21.01
C TYR A 328 -12.11 16.10 22.42
N GLY A 329 -13.44 16.01 22.49
CA GLY A 329 -14.19 15.82 23.73
C GLY A 329 -14.52 17.11 24.48
N LYS A 330 -13.71 18.17 24.33
CA LYS A 330 -14.08 19.53 24.78
C LYS A 330 -15.17 20.08 23.86
N LYS A 331 -15.95 21.06 24.34
CA LYS A 331 -16.92 21.84 23.54
C LYS A 331 -17.95 21.03 22.70
N ARG A 332 -18.17 19.73 22.94
CA ARG A 332 -19.03 18.85 22.11
C ARG A 332 -20.43 19.39 21.80
N LYS A 333 -21.06 20.12 22.72
CA LYS A 333 -22.37 20.77 22.50
C LYS A 333 -22.29 21.94 21.50
N GLU A 334 -21.20 22.70 21.52
CA GLU A 334 -20.90 23.82 20.62
C GLU A 334 -20.61 23.29 19.21
N CYS A 335 -19.73 22.27 19.08
CA CYS A 335 -19.48 21.57 17.83
C CYS A 335 -20.78 20.99 17.22
N GLN A 336 -21.67 20.43 18.05
CA GLN A 336 -22.98 19.96 17.59
C GLN A 336 -23.90 21.09 17.09
N LYS A 337 -23.81 22.31 17.65
CA LYS A 337 -24.53 23.48 17.14
C LYS A 337 -23.95 23.90 15.79
N ILE A 338 -22.63 23.98 15.68
CA ILE A 338 -21.90 24.35 14.46
C ILE A 338 -22.21 23.38 13.31
N ILE A 339 -22.14 22.07 13.55
CA ILE A 339 -22.52 21.03 12.56
C ILE A 339 -23.99 21.14 12.14
N LYS A 340 -24.91 21.49 13.05
CA LYS A 340 -26.32 21.71 12.68
C LYS A 340 -26.52 22.96 11.82
N GLU A 341 -25.71 23.99 12.03
CA GLU A 341 -25.74 25.21 11.21
C GLU A 341 -25.15 24.95 9.82
N ASP A 342 -24.05 24.22 9.71
CA ASP A 342 -23.50 23.74 8.43
C ASP A 342 -24.54 22.97 7.60
N TYR A 343 -25.28 22.06 8.23
CA TYR A 343 -26.37 21.33 7.55
C TYR A 343 -27.56 22.24 7.16
N ARG A 344 -27.74 23.38 7.82
CA ARG A 344 -28.74 24.39 7.43
C ARG A 344 -28.24 25.21 6.25
N ASP A 345 -27.03 25.73 6.32
CA ASP A 345 -26.39 26.49 5.22
C ASP A 345 -26.40 25.71 3.91
N ARG A 346 -26.18 24.40 3.99
CA ARG A 346 -26.13 23.47 2.85
C ARG A 346 -27.51 22.93 2.44
N GLY A 347 -28.60 23.42 3.02
CA GLY A 347 -29.98 23.02 2.69
C GLY A 347 -30.35 21.57 3.06
N LEU A 348 -29.50 20.85 3.79
CA LEU A 348 -29.63 19.40 4.00
C LEU A 348 -30.75 19.00 4.97
N ILE A 349 -31.27 19.92 5.79
CA ILE A 349 -32.22 19.62 6.88
C ILE A 349 -33.45 18.83 6.40
N THR A 350 -34.01 19.20 5.26
CA THR A 350 -35.18 18.54 4.66
C THR A 350 -34.80 17.15 4.14
N ARG A 351 -33.75 17.07 3.30
CA ARG A 351 -33.23 15.81 2.74
C ARG A 351 -32.83 14.79 3.82
N ILE A 352 -32.27 15.26 4.94
CA ILE A 352 -31.97 14.44 6.12
C ILE A 352 -33.24 13.83 6.70
N ARG A 353 -34.31 14.62 6.88
CA ARG A 353 -35.57 14.14 7.45
C ARG A 353 -36.27 13.15 6.51
N GLU A 354 -36.37 13.48 5.24
CA GLU A 354 -36.95 12.61 4.20
C GLU A 354 -36.21 11.27 4.15
N ASN A 355 -34.87 11.28 4.07
CA ASN A 355 -34.10 10.06 4.09
C ASN A 355 -34.29 9.27 5.41
N LEU A 356 -34.35 9.93 6.56
CA LEU A 356 -34.55 9.25 7.85
C LEU A 356 -35.92 8.59 7.99
N PHE A 357 -36.93 9.08 7.27
CA PHE A 357 -38.29 8.51 7.19
C PHE A 357 -38.54 7.68 5.93
N HIS A 358 -37.55 7.48 5.05
CA HIS A 358 -37.70 6.57 3.91
C HIS A 358 -38.07 5.16 4.39
N GLY A 359 -39.24 4.67 3.99
CA GLY A 359 -39.80 3.39 4.46
C GLY A 359 -40.43 3.44 5.86
N VAL A 360 -40.76 4.63 6.40
CA VAL A 360 -41.56 4.81 7.62
C VAL A 360 -42.93 5.33 7.25
N ASN A 361 -43.98 4.63 7.69
CA ASN A 361 -45.34 5.15 7.71
C ASN A 361 -45.52 5.99 8.98
N LEU A 362 -45.79 7.29 8.77
CA LEU A 362 -46.19 8.22 9.81
C LEU A 362 -47.72 8.25 9.86
N ASP A 363 -48.28 7.49 10.81
CA ASP A 363 -49.70 7.53 11.18
C ASP A 363 -50.07 8.86 11.89
#